data_AF-A0A965ZD46-F1
#
_entry.id   AF-A0A965ZD46-F1
#
_cell.length_a   1.000
_cell.length_b   1.000
_cell.length_c   1.000
_cell.angle_alpha   90.00
_cell.angle_beta   90.00
_cell.angle_gamma   90.00
#
_symmetry.space_group_name_H-M   'P 1'
#
loop_
_entity.id
_entity.type
_entity.pdbx_description
1 polymer ?
#
loop_
_entity_poly.entity_id
_entity_poly.type
_entity_poly.pdbx_seq_one_letter_code
_entity_poly.pdbx_strand_id
1 'polypeptide(L)'
;MEKAVNFYELKTQLQELGYNDPANLDELRGMVYSDKQLHDIYSKQDGAEFTLSYQWDKAHGYQLYCIDASLNIPGKQNNQVMQYLRPDVPAPMALELLTLSLSVRNGHDPFMPLSKPETEQYIHELKSNVMNTQNLEFLKKSLLNLGFGDKVNKELEQQISKGTPEFVLNAKHEFNQKPVDYQLYFKAGENEGMYFFNKYDAALHKGKDQEVNQTFYINKGNGITAKEAFNLMEGRAVHKQLFNKEGEKYHAWLQLDPENLTQNGSKEIKRFNENYGFDLEQVLTGKGIKEMDNAESKESLLKSIRKGNAQQITVINGKEDTKYFVSASPQFKTIDLYDDKMKRIKREELLQASQKTSTTQKQTRQQKEGLPEKKQQSRKRKMTV
;
A
#
# COMPACT_ATOMS: atom_id res chain seq x y z
N MET A 1 51.55 36.20 2.11
CA MET A 1 50.54 36.58 1.09
C MET A 1 50.17 38.05 1.23
N GLU A 2 49.86 38.76 0.14
CA GLU A 2 49.35 40.15 0.20
C GLU A 2 47.91 40.17 0.73
N LYS A 3 47.60 41.07 1.70
CA LYS A 3 46.27 41.15 2.35
C LYS A 3 45.14 41.33 1.34
N ALA A 4 45.34 42.14 0.29
CA ALA A 4 44.34 42.35 -0.76
C ALA A 4 44.05 41.08 -1.58
N VAL A 5 45.08 40.29 -1.87
CA VAL A 5 44.96 39.01 -2.58
C VAL A 5 44.20 38.00 -1.72
N ASN A 6 44.58 37.83 -0.45
CA ASN A 6 43.91 36.92 0.48
C ASN A 6 42.42 37.28 0.67
N PHE A 7 42.10 38.58 0.79
CA PHE A 7 40.70 39.02 0.86
C PHE A 7 39.91 38.63 -0.39
N TYR A 8 40.48 38.80 -1.59
CA TYR A 8 39.79 38.46 -2.83
C TYR A 8 39.59 36.94 -2.97
N GLU A 9 40.60 36.14 -2.65
CA GLU A 9 40.50 34.66 -2.65
C GLU A 9 39.41 34.16 -1.70
N LEU A 10 39.41 34.63 -0.44
CA LEU A 10 38.39 34.24 0.55
C LEU A 10 36.99 34.70 0.14
N LYS A 11 36.86 35.92 -0.40
CA LYS A 11 35.60 36.43 -0.91
C LYS A 11 35.06 35.53 -2.03
N THR A 12 35.88 35.19 -3.01
CA THR A 12 35.48 34.31 -4.12
C THR A 12 35.11 32.92 -3.62
N GLN A 13 35.90 32.36 -2.69
CA GLN A 13 35.61 31.07 -2.08
C GLN A 13 34.23 31.06 -1.39
N LEU A 14 33.91 32.07 -0.57
CA LEU A 14 32.60 32.15 0.08
C LEU A 14 31.45 32.28 -0.93
N GLN A 15 31.66 33.02 -2.02
CA GLN A 15 30.68 33.15 -3.08
C GLN A 15 30.41 31.82 -3.79
N GLU A 16 31.46 31.07 -4.12
CA GLU A 16 31.37 29.75 -4.76
C GLU A 16 30.69 28.70 -3.86
N LEU A 17 30.97 28.75 -2.56
CA LEU A 17 30.35 27.88 -1.56
C LEU A 17 28.91 28.30 -1.21
N GLY A 18 28.49 29.51 -1.61
CA GLY A 18 27.14 30.02 -1.37
C GLY A 18 26.94 30.76 -0.05
N TYR A 19 27.98 31.04 0.73
CA TYR A 19 27.94 31.80 1.99
C TYR A 19 27.87 33.31 1.74
N ASN A 20 26.78 33.75 1.11
CA ASN A 20 26.63 35.07 0.48
C ASN A 20 26.02 36.17 1.38
N ASP A 21 25.98 35.98 2.71
CA ASP A 21 25.46 37.02 3.61
C ASP A 21 26.29 38.32 3.45
N PRO A 22 25.67 39.46 3.09
CA PRO A 22 26.39 40.71 2.91
C PRO A 22 27.20 41.14 4.14
N ALA A 23 26.75 40.78 5.35
CA ALA A 23 27.47 41.06 6.59
C ALA A 23 28.83 40.35 6.64
N ASN A 24 28.96 39.17 6.02
CA ASN A 24 30.21 38.40 5.96
C ASN A 24 31.31 39.18 5.25
N LEU A 25 30.98 39.99 4.22
CA LEU A 25 31.99 40.70 3.43
C LEU A 25 32.68 41.81 4.23
N ASP A 26 31.91 42.53 5.05
CA ASP A 26 32.45 43.59 5.89
C ASP A 26 33.27 43.01 7.05
N GLU A 27 32.82 41.89 7.65
CA GLU A 27 33.58 41.17 8.66
C GLU A 27 34.86 40.55 8.09
N LEU A 28 34.80 39.93 6.91
CA LEU A 28 35.97 39.36 6.21
C LEU A 28 36.99 40.44 5.90
N ARG A 29 36.55 41.62 5.47
CA ARG A 29 37.44 42.77 5.27
C ARG A 29 38.04 43.22 6.60
N GLY A 30 37.24 43.37 7.66
CA GLY A 30 37.73 43.71 8.99
C GLY A 30 38.80 42.74 9.48
N MET A 31 38.55 41.43 9.33
CA MET A 31 39.45 40.34 9.71
C MET A 31 40.79 40.43 8.99
N VAL A 32 40.81 40.41 7.66
CA VAL A 32 42.05 40.34 6.86
C VAL A 32 42.97 41.55 7.11
N TYR A 33 42.39 42.70 7.43
CA TYR A 33 43.13 43.92 7.73
C TYR A 33 43.42 44.12 9.23
N SER A 34 42.85 43.30 10.11
CA SER A 34 43.20 43.22 11.53
C SER A 34 44.37 42.27 11.79
N ASP A 35 45.12 42.48 12.88
CA ASP A 35 46.26 41.61 13.25
C ASP A 35 45.86 40.46 14.21
N LYS A 36 44.63 39.93 14.10
CA LYS A 36 44.11 38.85 14.98
C LYS A 36 44.52 37.45 14.46
N GLN A 37 44.83 36.49 15.32
CA GLN A 37 45.26 35.15 14.85
C GLN A 37 44.12 34.17 14.52
N LEU A 38 42.98 34.29 15.21
CA LEU A 38 41.76 33.49 14.98
C LEU A 38 40.57 34.42 14.83
N HIS A 39 39.63 34.06 13.96
CA HIS A 39 38.42 34.84 13.73
C HIS A 39 37.29 33.95 13.23
N ASP A 40 36.09 34.18 13.77
CA ASP A 40 34.85 33.55 13.34
C ASP A 40 33.97 34.60 12.67
N ILE A 41 33.38 34.23 11.54
CA ILE A 41 32.36 35.02 10.85
C ILE A 41 31.03 34.27 10.99
N TYR A 42 29.99 34.98 11.41
CA TYR A 42 28.67 34.40 11.62
C TYR A 42 27.75 34.73 10.45
N SER A 43 27.14 33.70 9.88
CA SER A 43 26.24 33.84 8.74
C SER A 43 24.91 33.14 9.03
N LYS A 44 23.80 33.70 8.53
CA LYS A 44 22.49 33.04 8.61
C LYS A 44 21.88 32.92 7.22
N GLN A 45 21.38 31.74 6.89
CA GLN A 45 20.71 31.49 5.63
C GLN A 45 19.62 30.45 5.80
N ASP A 46 18.42 30.75 5.30
CA ASP A 46 17.26 29.84 5.30
C ASP A 46 16.93 29.22 6.68
N GLY A 47 17.19 29.99 7.75
CA GLY A 47 16.96 29.58 9.13
C GLY A 47 18.09 28.75 9.77
N ALA A 48 19.10 28.36 9.00
CA ALA A 48 20.34 27.78 9.51
C ALA A 48 21.34 28.86 9.92
N GLU A 49 22.15 28.56 10.93
CA GLU A 49 23.26 29.38 11.40
C GLU A 49 24.57 28.71 11.02
N PHE A 50 25.53 29.51 10.57
CA PHE A 50 26.85 29.06 10.15
C PHE A 50 27.92 29.88 10.86
N THR A 51 28.87 29.19 11.50
CA THR A 51 30.11 29.80 11.98
C THR A 51 31.23 29.40 11.03
N LEU A 52 31.83 30.39 10.39
CA LEU A 52 32.94 30.23 9.45
C LEU A 52 34.23 30.55 10.20
N SER A 53 35.00 29.52 10.55
CA SER A 53 36.22 29.69 11.37
C SER A 53 37.46 29.77 10.50
N TYR A 54 38.22 30.85 10.72
CA TYR A 54 39.44 31.15 9.98
C TYR A 54 40.68 31.05 10.87
N GLN A 55 41.75 30.50 10.31
CA GLN A 55 43.07 30.47 10.92
C GLN A 55 44.04 31.26 10.05
N TRP A 56 44.96 31.97 10.69
CA TRP A 56 46.02 32.68 9.98
C TRP A 56 47.34 31.90 10.03
N ASP A 57 48.02 31.82 8.88
CA ASP A 57 49.42 31.40 8.81
C ASP A 57 50.30 32.33 7.95
N LYS A 58 51.62 32.26 8.14
CA LYS A 58 52.60 33.13 7.47
C LYS A 58 52.68 32.92 5.96
N ALA A 59 52.48 31.70 5.48
CA ALA A 59 52.63 31.33 4.08
C ALA A 59 51.39 31.75 3.27
N HIS A 60 50.19 31.47 3.79
CA HIS A 60 48.93 31.54 3.05
C HIS A 60 47.98 32.63 3.53
N GLY A 61 48.29 33.36 4.61
CA GLY A 61 47.34 34.31 5.19
C GLY A 61 46.20 33.62 5.94
N TYR A 62 45.02 34.21 5.95
CA TYR A 62 43.83 33.57 6.52
C TYR A 62 43.30 32.48 5.60
N GLN A 63 42.88 31.37 6.19
CA GLN A 63 42.23 30.25 5.54
C GLN A 63 40.98 29.85 6.32
N LEU A 64 39.86 29.64 5.63
CA LEU A 64 38.71 28.94 6.18
C LEU A 64 39.14 27.50 6.48
N TYR A 65 38.99 27.04 7.73
CA TYR A 65 39.40 25.69 8.12
C TYR A 65 38.25 24.83 8.68
N CYS A 66 37.17 25.44 9.17
CA CYS A 66 35.99 24.73 9.66
C CYS A 66 34.73 25.55 9.40
N ILE A 67 33.63 24.86 9.18
CA ILE A 67 32.29 25.42 9.09
C ILE A 67 31.42 24.68 10.11
N ASP A 68 30.89 25.39 11.09
CA ASP A 68 29.93 24.85 12.04
C ASP A 68 28.53 25.23 11.57
N ALA A 69 27.75 24.26 11.11
CA ALA A 69 26.39 24.50 10.63
C ALA A 69 25.38 24.01 11.67
N SER A 70 24.35 24.80 11.98
CA SER A 70 23.27 24.43 12.90
C SER A 70 21.90 24.84 12.40
N LEU A 71 20.87 24.09 12.80
CA LEU A 71 19.47 24.38 12.50
C LEU A 71 18.61 24.06 13.72
N ASN A 72 17.80 25.03 14.14
CA ASN A 72 16.91 24.88 15.29
C ASN A 72 15.81 23.84 15.03
N ILE A 73 15.50 23.02 16.04
CA ILE A 73 14.41 22.04 15.97
C ILE A 73 13.07 22.74 16.27
N PRO A 74 12.10 22.76 15.34
CA PRO A 74 10.81 23.40 15.56
C PRO A 74 10.11 22.86 16.81
N GLY A 75 9.62 23.76 17.66
CA GLY A 75 8.88 23.41 18.87
C GLY A 75 9.72 22.89 20.05
N LYS A 76 11.06 22.86 19.94
CA LYS A 76 11.97 22.53 21.05
C LYS A 76 12.92 23.69 21.33
N GLN A 77 12.75 24.36 22.47
CA GLN A 77 13.68 25.40 22.90
C GLN A 77 15.07 24.81 23.16
N ASN A 78 16.11 25.53 22.73
CA ASN A 78 17.53 25.20 22.90
C ASN A 78 17.92 23.81 22.37
N ASN A 79 17.27 23.36 21.29
CA ASN A 79 17.60 22.09 20.67
C ASN A 79 17.84 22.32 19.18
N GLN A 80 19.01 21.94 18.71
CA GLN A 80 19.44 22.13 17.34
C GLN A 80 20.03 20.82 16.81
N VAL A 81 19.92 20.61 15.49
CA VAL A 81 20.83 19.72 14.78
C VAL A 81 22.03 20.54 14.37
N MET A 82 23.21 19.93 14.38
CA MET A 82 24.45 20.60 13.96
C MET A 82 25.38 19.61 13.28
N GLN A 83 26.31 20.13 12.49
CA GLN A 83 27.36 19.37 11.84
C GLN A 83 28.58 20.25 11.61
N TYR A 84 29.76 19.73 11.97
CA TYR A 84 31.04 20.29 11.55
C TYR A 84 31.33 19.85 10.12
N LEU A 85 31.74 20.80 9.29
CA LEU A 85 31.96 20.62 7.86
C LEU A 85 33.34 21.18 7.51
N ARG A 86 33.96 20.58 6.51
CA ARG A 86 35.21 21.08 5.96
C ARG A 86 34.94 22.26 5.00
N PRO A 87 35.96 23.08 4.71
CA PRO A 87 35.84 24.29 3.88
C PRO A 87 35.42 24.08 2.43
N ASP A 88 35.24 22.85 1.98
CA ASP A 88 34.82 22.48 0.62
C ASP A 88 33.31 22.22 0.51
N VAL A 89 32.56 22.25 1.63
CA VAL A 89 31.12 21.95 1.66
C VAL A 89 30.31 23.22 1.35
N PRO A 90 29.45 23.22 0.31
CA PRO A 90 28.59 24.35 -0.01
C PRO A 90 27.43 24.53 0.99
N ALA A 91 27.00 25.78 1.21
CA ALA A 91 25.89 26.13 2.10
C ALA A 91 24.57 25.39 1.77
N PRO A 92 24.14 25.23 0.49
CA PRO A 92 22.93 24.47 0.17
C PRO A 92 23.02 22.99 0.57
N MET A 93 24.22 22.39 0.47
CA MET A 93 24.45 20.99 0.84
C MET A 93 24.42 20.83 2.36
N ALA A 94 25.04 21.75 3.09
CA ALA A 94 24.97 21.81 4.55
C ALA A 94 23.52 21.94 5.03
N LEU A 95 22.73 22.82 4.39
CA LEU A 95 21.32 23.03 4.72
C LEU A 95 20.48 21.77 4.45
N GLU A 96 20.70 21.09 3.32
CA GLU A 96 20.03 19.83 3.01
C GLU A 96 20.35 18.75 4.05
N LEU A 97 21.62 18.61 4.43
CA LEU A 97 22.05 17.68 5.47
C LEU A 97 21.34 17.95 6.80
N LEU A 98 21.35 19.20 7.28
CA LEU A 98 20.70 19.58 8.53
C LEU A 98 19.19 19.32 8.48
N THR A 99 18.54 19.65 7.36
CA THR A 99 17.11 19.43 7.16
C THR A 99 16.75 17.94 7.23
N LEU A 100 17.54 17.08 6.58
CA LEU A 100 17.36 15.63 6.63
C LEU A 100 17.59 15.08 8.05
N SER A 101 18.59 15.63 8.75
CA SER A 101 18.94 15.25 10.13
C SER A 101 17.86 15.62 11.16
N LEU A 102 16.94 16.53 10.84
CA LEU A 102 15.75 16.77 11.66
C LEU A 102 14.79 15.56 11.67
N SER A 103 14.75 14.83 10.56
CA SER A 103 13.78 13.75 10.33
C SER A 103 14.31 12.37 10.72
N VAL A 104 15.63 12.18 10.66
CA VAL A 104 16.30 10.91 10.98
C VAL A 104 17.45 11.20 11.91
N ARG A 105 17.45 10.55 13.09
CA ARG A 105 18.62 10.54 13.97
C ARG A 105 19.44 9.30 13.68
N ASN A 106 20.70 9.51 13.39
CA ASN A 106 21.71 8.49 13.17
C ASN A 106 22.89 8.76 14.11
N GLY A 107 23.63 7.71 14.46
CA GLY A 107 24.70 7.74 15.45
C GLY A 107 25.99 8.41 14.97
N HIS A 108 25.93 9.25 13.95
CA HIS A 108 27.07 10.02 13.46
C HIS A 108 27.48 11.06 14.49
N ASP A 109 28.78 11.26 14.66
CA ASP A 109 29.31 12.30 15.54
C ASP A 109 29.25 13.66 14.81
N PRO A 110 28.38 14.60 15.23
CA PRO A 110 28.26 15.89 14.57
C PRO A 110 29.53 16.75 14.68
N PHE A 111 30.45 16.42 15.59
CA PHE A 111 31.72 17.13 15.77
C PHE A 111 32.83 16.61 14.85
N MET A 112 32.61 15.51 14.11
CA MET A 112 33.55 15.01 13.11
C MET A 112 33.35 15.78 11.79
N PRO A 113 34.34 16.59 11.33
CA PRO A 113 34.15 17.42 10.15
C PRO A 113 34.02 16.61 8.86
N LEU A 114 32.91 16.76 8.16
CA LEU A 114 32.66 16.09 6.87
C LEU A 114 33.20 16.93 5.71
N SER A 115 33.95 16.29 4.81
CA SER A 115 34.25 16.81 3.48
C SER A 115 33.01 16.82 2.58
N LYS A 116 33.10 17.44 1.41
CA LYS A 116 32.02 17.44 0.43
C LYS A 116 31.61 16.02 -0.01
N PRO A 117 32.52 15.10 -0.40
CA PRO A 117 32.13 13.73 -0.75
C PRO A 117 31.48 12.96 0.41
N GLU A 118 32.00 13.13 1.62
CA GLU A 118 31.42 12.49 2.82
C GLU A 118 30.02 13.05 3.12
N THR A 119 29.83 14.36 2.93
CA THR A 119 28.52 15.03 3.08
C THR A 119 27.51 14.52 2.04
N GLU A 120 27.92 14.40 0.77
CA GLU A 120 27.08 13.85 -0.31
C GLU A 120 26.65 12.41 -0.02
N GLN A 121 27.59 11.56 0.39
CA GLN A 121 27.29 10.18 0.79
C GLN A 121 26.32 10.15 1.97
N TYR A 122 26.54 11.00 2.96
CA TYR A 122 25.72 11.02 4.16
C TYR A 122 24.29 11.49 3.91
N ILE A 123 24.11 12.50 3.04
CA ILE A 123 22.80 12.92 2.53
C ILE A 123 22.11 11.75 1.82
N HIS A 124 22.83 10.98 1.00
CA HIS A 124 22.28 9.81 0.32
C HIS A 124 21.76 8.75 1.31
N GLU A 125 22.54 8.43 2.34
CA GLU A 125 22.15 7.49 3.40
C GLU A 125 20.92 7.98 4.17
N LEU A 126 20.87 9.26 4.54
CA LEU A 126 19.72 9.89 5.20
C LEU A 126 18.45 9.82 4.33
N LYS A 127 18.56 10.13 3.04
CA LYS A 127 17.43 10.01 2.09
C LYS A 127 16.90 8.58 2.01
N SER A 128 17.81 7.60 1.93
CA SER A 128 17.44 6.18 1.94
C SER A 128 16.69 5.80 3.23
N ASN A 129 17.15 6.27 4.39
CA ASN A 129 16.46 6.04 5.66
C ASN A 129 15.07 6.69 5.75
N VAL A 130 14.91 7.91 5.24
CA VAL A 130 13.60 8.58 5.15
C VAL A 130 12.65 7.78 4.25
N MET A 131 13.12 7.35 3.07
CA MET A 131 12.33 6.53 2.14
C MET A 131 11.93 5.20 2.76
N ASN A 132 12.86 4.50 3.40
CA ASN A 132 12.59 3.25 4.12
C ASN A 132 11.54 3.44 5.21
N THR A 133 11.60 4.54 5.96
CA THR A 133 10.62 4.84 7.02
C THR A 133 9.22 5.06 6.44
N GLN A 134 9.10 5.88 5.39
CA GLN A 134 7.81 6.11 4.73
C GLN A 134 7.25 4.85 4.07
N ASN A 135 8.12 4.07 3.43
CA ASN A 135 7.76 2.79 2.82
C ASN A 135 7.29 1.79 3.87
N LEU A 136 7.99 1.67 5.00
CA LEU A 136 7.60 0.80 6.11
C LEU A 136 6.20 1.16 6.65
N GLU A 137 5.93 2.44 6.88
CA GLU A 137 4.61 2.90 7.34
C GLU A 137 3.50 2.61 6.32
N PHE A 138 3.79 2.80 5.02
CA PHE A 138 2.88 2.41 3.95
C PHE A 138 2.58 0.90 3.95
N LEU A 139 3.60 0.06 4.14
CA LEU A 139 3.44 -1.39 4.18
C LEU A 139 2.66 -1.84 5.43
N LYS A 140 2.96 -1.28 6.62
CA LYS A 140 2.21 -1.52 7.85
C LYS A 140 0.72 -1.18 7.68
N LYS A 141 0.41 -0.02 7.09
CA LYS A 141 -0.97 0.40 6.80
C LYS A 141 -1.64 -0.51 5.76
N SER A 142 -0.90 -0.94 4.74
CA SER A 142 -1.40 -1.87 3.72
C SER A 142 -1.77 -3.22 4.34
N LEU A 143 -0.92 -3.78 5.20
CA LEU A 143 -1.19 -5.03 5.92
C LEU A 143 -2.43 -4.93 6.82
N LEU A 144 -2.57 -3.81 7.56
CA LEU A 144 -3.75 -3.54 8.37
C LEU A 144 -5.03 -3.51 7.51
N ASN A 145 -5.03 -2.73 6.42
CA ASN A 145 -6.18 -2.59 5.52
C ASN A 145 -6.54 -3.88 4.78
N LEU A 146 -5.53 -4.71 4.48
CA LEU A 146 -5.73 -6.02 3.86
C LEU A 146 -6.14 -7.11 4.88
N GLY A 147 -6.22 -6.76 6.16
CA GLY A 147 -6.76 -7.63 7.21
C GLY A 147 -5.74 -8.58 7.85
N PHE A 148 -4.44 -8.36 7.64
CA PHE A 148 -3.37 -9.16 8.27
C PHE A 148 -2.98 -8.65 9.66
N GLY A 149 -3.39 -7.43 10.01
CA GLY A 149 -3.12 -6.81 11.31
C GLY A 149 -1.66 -6.36 11.46
N ASP A 150 -1.19 -6.31 12.70
CA ASP A 150 0.10 -5.75 13.11
C ASP A 150 1.12 -6.77 13.62
N LYS A 151 0.70 -8.03 13.81
CA LYS A 151 1.54 -9.10 14.40
C LYS A 151 2.84 -9.34 13.64
N VAL A 152 2.85 -9.11 12.32
CA VAL A 152 4.01 -9.30 11.45
C VAL A 152 4.88 -8.03 11.34
N ASN A 153 4.46 -6.89 11.91
CA ASN A 153 5.13 -5.60 11.71
C ASN A 153 6.56 -5.57 12.26
N LYS A 154 6.80 -6.26 13.39
CA LYS A 154 8.15 -6.35 13.98
C LYS A 154 9.11 -7.08 13.04
N GLU A 155 8.66 -8.20 12.47
CA GLU A 155 9.48 -8.98 11.54
C GLU A 155 9.68 -8.22 10.21
N LEU A 156 8.64 -7.56 9.71
CA LEU A 156 8.73 -6.67 8.54
C LEU A 156 9.82 -5.61 8.72
N GLU A 157 9.79 -4.90 9.84
CA GLU A 157 10.75 -3.85 10.16
C GLU A 157 12.18 -4.38 10.28
N GLN A 158 12.35 -5.57 10.86
CA GLN A 158 13.64 -6.23 10.95
C GLN A 158 14.20 -6.64 9.58
N GLN A 159 13.36 -7.16 8.68
CA GLN A 159 13.80 -7.56 7.34
C GLN A 159 14.18 -6.35 6.48
N ILE A 160 13.39 -5.28 6.54
CA ILE A 160 13.68 -4.03 5.82
C ILE A 160 14.96 -3.38 6.35
N SER A 161 15.12 -3.29 7.68
CA SER A 161 16.32 -2.70 8.31
C SER A 161 17.60 -3.48 8.00
N LYS A 162 17.49 -4.80 7.73
CA LYS A 162 18.63 -5.64 7.33
C LYS A 162 18.97 -5.53 5.84
N GLY A 163 18.12 -4.90 5.03
CA GLY A 163 18.31 -4.87 3.59
C GLY A 163 18.06 -6.22 2.90
N THR A 164 17.25 -7.12 3.49
CA THR A 164 16.99 -8.45 2.92
C THR A 164 16.24 -8.33 1.58
N PRO A 165 16.80 -8.72 0.42
CA PRO A 165 16.22 -8.41 -0.89
C PRO A 165 14.82 -8.99 -1.13
N GLU A 166 14.56 -10.21 -0.65
CA GLU A 166 13.27 -10.89 -0.74
C GLU A 166 13.02 -11.67 0.56
N PHE A 167 11.80 -11.60 1.08
CA PHE A 167 11.42 -12.32 2.31
C PHE A 167 9.92 -12.63 2.35
N VAL A 168 9.55 -13.56 3.22
CA VAL A 168 8.17 -14.00 3.43
C VAL A 168 7.80 -13.83 4.90
N LEU A 169 6.65 -13.20 5.16
CA LEU A 169 6.07 -13.12 6.50
C LEU A 169 4.90 -14.07 6.62
N ASN A 170 4.80 -14.79 7.73
CA ASN A 170 3.72 -15.75 7.97
C ASN A 170 2.64 -15.12 8.85
N ALA A 171 1.38 -15.21 8.41
CA ALA A 171 0.22 -14.79 9.19
C ALA A 171 -0.79 -15.93 9.29
N LYS A 172 -1.58 -15.93 10.37
CA LYS A 172 -2.64 -16.93 10.59
C LYS A 172 -3.91 -16.24 11.03
N HIS A 173 -5.03 -16.66 10.46
CA HIS A 173 -6.36 -16.27 10.91
C HIS A 173 -7.25 -17.49 11.07
N GLU A 174 -8.32 -17.32 11.82
CA GLU A 174 -9.42 -18.26 11.86
C GLU A 174 -10.70 -17.53 11.49
N PHE A 175 -11.43 -18.08 10.53
CA PHE A 175 -12.69 -17.53 10.06
C PHE A 175 -13.74 -18.63 10.09
N ASN A 176 -14.84 -18.40 10.81
CA ASN A 176 -15.92 -19.37 10.94
C ASN A 176 -15.41 -20.75 11.40
N GLN A 177 -14.51 -20.78 12.40
CA GLN A 177 -13.88 -21.99 12.94
C GLN A 177 -13.01 -22.76 11.92
N LYS A 178 -12.60 -22.12 10.83
CA LYS A 178 -11.69 -22.69 9.84
C LYS A 178 -10.37 -21.90 9.85
N PRO A 179 -9.23 -22.55 10.14
CA PRO A 179 -7.95 -21.90 10.11
C PRO A 179 -7.51 -21.62 8.67
N VAL A 180 -6.84 -20.49 8.48
CA VAL A 180 -6.21 -20.09 7.23
C VAL A 180 -4.80 -19.61 7.52
N ASP A 181 -3.82 -20.24 6.87
CA ASP A 181 -2.43 -19.82 6.89
C ASP A 181 -2.15 -18.92 5.68
N TYR A 182 -1.35 -17.87 5.88
CA TYR A 182 -0.96 -16.92 4.84
C TYR A 182 0.55 -16.76 4.80
N GLN A 183 1.10 -16.77 3.59
CA GLN A 183 2.49 -16.42 3.29
C GLN A 183 2.52 -15.11 2.50
N LEU A 184 3.05 -14.05 3.10
CA LEU A 184 3.06 -12.69 2.55
C LEU A 184 4.43 -12.40 1.90
N TYR A 185 4.48 -12.18 0.59
CA TYR A 185 5.74 -12.08 -0.15
C TYR A 185 6.15 -10.62 -0.38
N PHE A 186 7.35 -10.27 0.12
CA PHE A 186 7.95 -8.95 -0.01
C PHE A 186 9.23 -9.01 -0.85
N LYS A 187 9.46 -7.94 -1.61
CA LYS A 187 10.65 -7.79 -2.44
C LYS A 187 11.11 -6.33 -2.49
N ALA A 188 12.42 -6.12 -2.42
CA ALA A 188 13.05 -4.82 -2.66
C ALA A 188 12.89 -4.40 -4.13
N GLY A 189 12.65 -3.12 -4.36
CA GLY A 189 12.63 -2.52 -5.69
C GLY A 189 14.02 -2.47 -6.32
N GLU A 190 14.04 -2.22 -7.63
CA GLU A 190 15.28 -1.95 -8.39
C GLU A 190 15.91 -0.61 -7.97
N ASN A 191 15.08 0.36 -7.58
CA ASN A 191 15.53 1.61 -6.97
C ASN A 191 15.71 1.38 -5.46
N GLU A 192 16.88 1.74 -4.95
CA GLU A 192 17.25 1.57 -3.54
C GLU A 192 16.20 2.16 -2.58
N GLY A 193 15.95 1.48 -1.45
CA GLY A 193 15.15 2.02 -0.34
C GLY A 193 13.63 1.81 -0.40
N MET A 194 13.11 0.99 -1.32
CA MET A 194 11.67 0.65 -1.34
C MET A 194 11.42 -0.86 -1.35
N TYR A 195 10.47 -1.30 -0.51
CA TYR A 195 9.95 -2.66 -0.51
C TYR A 195 8.51 -2.70 -0.99
N PHE A 196 8.15 -3.82 -1.62
CA PHE A 196 6.83 -4.05 -2.22
C PHE A 196 6.22 -5.35 -1.70
N PHE A 197 4.97 -5.24 -1.22
CA PHE A 197 4.11 -6.39 -0.96
C PHE A 197 3.32 -6.74 -2.23
N ASN A 198 3.75 -7.77 -2.95
CA ASN A 198 3.28 -8.05 -4.32
C ASN A 198 2.20 -9.13 -4.39
N LYS A 199 2.26 -10.11 -3.50
CA LYS A 199 1.32 -11.23 -3.46
C LYS A 199 1.30 -11.89 -2.09
N TYR A 200 0.27 -12.68 -1.83
CA TYR A 200 0.27 -13.65 -0.76
C TYR A 200 -0.33 -14.97 -1.23
N ASP A 201 0.13 -16.06 -0.61
CA ASP A 201 -0.46 -17.38 -0.76
C ASP A 201 -1.31 -17.68 0.47
N ALA A 202 -2.52 -18.21 0.27
CA ALA A 202 -3.45 -18.58 1.33
C ALA A 202 -3.75 -20.08 1.28
N ALA A 203 -3.70 -20.73 2.43
CA ALA A 203 -4.04 -22.14 2.63
C ALA A 203 -5.23 -22.25 3.59
N LEU A 204 -6.39 -22.61 3.05
CA LEU A 204 -7.63 -22.79 3.82
C LEU A 204 -7.82 -24.26 4.17
N HIS A 205 -7.86 -24.55 5.47
CA HIS A 205 -8.09 -25.89 6.00
C HIS A 205 -9.59 -26.15 6.21
N LYS A 206 -10.15 -27.10 5.44
CA LYS A 206 -11.57 -27.48 5.48
C LYS A 206 -11.86 -28.79 6.23
N GLY A 207 -10.84 -29.39 6.84
CA GLY A 207 -10.93 -30.67 7.53
C GLY A 207 -9.58 -31.39 7.54
N LYS A 208 -9.55 -32.62 8.03
CA LYS A 208 -8.31 -33.35 8.33
C LYS A 208 -7.38 -33.56 7.13
N ASP A 209 -7.92 -33.56 5.90
CA ASP A 209 -7.16 -33.77 4.65
C ASP A 209 -7.68 -32.89 3.49
N GLN A 210 -8.40 -31.80 3.78
CA GLN A 210 -8.94 -30.92 2.74
C GLN A 210 -8.33 -29.53 2.87
N GLU A 211 -7.35 -29.25 2.02
CA GLU A 211 -6.72 -27.94 1.90
C GLU A 211 -7.07 -27.31 0.56
N VAL A 212 -7.41 -26.03 0.57
CA VAL A 212 -7.55 -25.23 -0.65
C VAL A 212 -6.43 -24.20 -0.64
N ASN A 213 -5.63 -24.16 -1.70
CA ASN A 213 -4.55 -23.21 -1.87
C ASN A 213 -4.90 -22.19 -2.95
N GLN A 214 -4.55 -20.94 -2.73
CA GLN A 214 -4.77 -19.87 -3.69
C GLN A 214 -3.75 -18.74 -3.51
N THR A 215 -3.12 -18.32 -4.61
CA THR A 215 -2.34 -17.08 -4.67
C THR A 215 -3.24 -15.89 -4.99
N PHE A 216 -3.04 -14.79 -4.28
CA PHE A 216 -3.66 -13.50 -4.55
C PHE A 216 -2.60 -12.43 -4.72
N TYR A 217 -2.79 -11.57 -5.73
CA TYR A 217 -1.86 -10.48 -6.04
C TYR A 217 -2.33 -9.16 -5.44
N ILE A 218 -1.37 -8.34 -5.04
CA ILE A 218 -1.54 -7.01 -4.46
C ILE A 218 -0.92 -5.98 -5.40
N ASN A 219 -1.61 -4.87 -5.61
CA ASN A 219 -1.14 -3.75 -6.41
C ASN A 219 -1.24 -2.46 -5.59
N LYS A 220 -0.09 -1.91 -5.17
CA LYS A 220 0.00 -0.66 -4.40
C LYS A 220 -0.95 -0.64 -3.19
N GLY A 221 -0.92 -1.70 -2.38
CA GLY A 221 -1.77 -1.85 -1.20
C GLY A 221 -3.24 -2.19 -1.48
N ASN A 222 -3.63 -2.36 -2.75
CA ASN A 222 -4.97 -2.78 -3.16
C ASN A 222 -4.97 -4.24 -3.60
N GLY A 223 -5.98 -5.00 -3.19
CA GLY A 223 -6.15 -6.38 -3.60
C GLY A 223 -7.26 -7.06 -2.82
N ILE A 224 -7.28 -8.39 -2.88
CA ILE A 224 -8.18 -9.21 -2.07
C ILE A 224 -7.66 -9.22 -0.63
N THR A 225 -8.50 -8.84 0.33
CA THR A 225 -8.17 -8.90 1.77
C THR A 225 -8.15 -10.35 2.28
N ALA A 226 -7.55 -10.61 3.44
CA ALA A 226 -7.53 -11.94 4.06
C ALA A 226 -8.94 -12.55 4.20
N LYS A 227 -9.93 -11.75 4.64
CA LYS A 227 -11.31 -12.23 4.77
C LYS A 227 -11.99 -12.46 3.41
N GLU A 228 -11.73 -11.62 2.42
CA GLU A 228 -12.25 -11.80 1.06
C GLU A 228 -11.65 -13.05 0.41
N ALA A 229 -10.36 -13.34 0.63
CA ALA A 229 -9.70 -14.57 0.18
C ALA A 229 -10.37 -15.81 0.77
N PHE A 230 -10.58 -15.82 2.09
CA PHE A 230 -11.37 -16.87 2.75
C PHE A 230 -12.75 -17.05 2.09
N ASN A 231 -13.46 -15.95 1.81
CA ASN A 231 -14.79 -16.01 1.18
C ASN A 231 -14.73 -16.61 -0.24
N LEU A 232 -13.74 -16.22 -1.05
CA LEU A 232 -13.49 -16.77 -2.39
C LEU A 232 -13.14 -18.26 -2.35
N MET A 233 -12.28 -18.68 -1.41
CA MET A 233 -11.86 -20.07 -1.24
C MET A 233 -12.98 -20.97 -0.67
N GLU A 234 -13.97 -20.38 -0.01
CA GLU A 234 -15.25 -21.02 0.34
C GLU A 234 -16.23 -21.10 -0.85
N GLY A 235 -15.85 -20.57 -2.03
CA GLY A 235 -16.64 -20.61 -3.25
C GLY A 235 -17.63 -19.46 -3.41
N ARG A 236 -17.62 -18.47 -2.51
CA ARG A 236 -18.51 -17.30 -2.58
C ARG A 236 -17.93 -16.22 -3.48
N ALA A 237 -18.78 -15.31 -3.96
CA ALA A 237 -18.36 -14.19 -4.78
C ALA A 237 -18.06 -12.93 -3.96
N VAL A 238 -17.08 -12.14 -4.39
CA VAL A 238 -16.69 -10.86 -3.78
C VAL A 238 -16.80 -9.74 -4.80
N HIS A 239 -17.43 -8.63 -4.45
CA HIS A 239 -17.56 -7.43 -5.27
C HIS A 239 -16.39 -6.48 -4.99
N LYS A 240 -15.61 -6.14 -6.03
CA LYS A 240 -14.46 -5.22 -5.92
C LYS A 240 -14.50 -4.13 -6.96
N GLN A 241 -13.98 -2.97 -6.57
CA GLN A 241 -13.44 -1.99 -7.51
C GLN A 241 -12.08 -2.48 -8.00
N LEU A 242 -11.90 -2.51 -9.31
CA LEU A 242 -10.72 -2.98 -10.03
C LEU A 242 -10.29 -1.90 -11.03
N PHE A 243 -9.14 -2.12 -11.67
CA PHE A 243 -8.59 -1.24 -12.69
C PHE A 243 -8.38 -2.04 -13.98
N ASN A 244 -8.76 -1.48 -15.13
CA ASN A 244 -8.44 -2.07 -16.44
C ASN A 244 -6.99 -1.74 -16.83
N LYS A 245 -6.58 -2.11 -18.05
CA LYS A 245 -5.20 -1.88 -18.52
C LYS A 245 -4.91 -0.39 -18.70
N GLU A 246 -5.94 0.39 -18.96
CA GLU A 246 -5.94 1.83 -19.15
C GLU A 246 -5.96 2.60 -17.81
N GLY A 247 -6.09 1.90 -16.67
CA GLY A 247 -6.14 2.50 -15.34
C GLY A 247 -7.51 3.04 -14.94
N GLU A 248 -8.54 2.77 -15.71
CA GLU A 248 -9.92 3.16 -15.42
C GLU A 248 -10.52 2.23 -14.36
N LYS A 249 -11.25 2.84 -13.43
CA LYS A 249 -11.94 2.13 -12.36
C LYS A 249 -13.20 1.46 -12.90
N TYR A 250 -13.41 0.21 -12.53
CA TYR A 250 -14.66 -0.50 -12.78
C TYR A 250 -14.98 -1.44 -11.62
N HIS A 251 -16.25 -1.81 -11.46
CA HIS A 251 -16.66 -2.80 -10.48
C HIS A 251 -16.96 -4.15 -11.11
N ALA A 252 -16.63 -5.22 -10.40
CA ALA A 252 -17.01 -6.57 -10.78
C ALA A 252 -17.17 -7.47 -9.57
N TRP A 253 -18.03 -8.47 -9.72
CA TRP A 253 -18.02 -9.65 -8.85
C TRP A 253 -16.94 -10.63 -9.29
N LEU A 254 -16.21 -11.14 -8.33
CA LEU A 254 -15.11 -12.09 -8.48
C LEU A 254 -15.48 -13.41 -7.83
N GLN A 255 -15.21 -14.53 -8.50
CA GLN A 255 -15.42 -15.87 -7.94
C GLN A 255 -14.32 -16.81 -8.48
N LEU A 256 -13.83 -17.74 -7.66
CA LEU A 256 -12.86 -18.73 -8.13
C LEU A 256 -13.52 -19.70 -9.12
N ASP A 257 -12.81 -20.00 -10.20
CA ASP A 257 -13.20 -21.03 -11.16
C ASP A 257 -12.80 -22.41 -10.63
N PRO A 258 -13.75 -23.33 -10.39
CA PRO A 258 -13.40 -24.68 -9.97
C PRO A 258 -12.77 -25.53 -11.08
N GLU A 259 -12.92 -25.14 -12.36
CA GLU A 259 -12.52 -25.96 -13.51
C GLU A 259 -11.18 -25.56 -14.12
N ASN A 260 -10.78 -24.29 -14.01
CA ASN A 260 -9.60 -23.74 -14.68
C ASN A 260 -8.55 -23.28 -13.67
N LEU A 261 -7.29 -23.58 -13.97
CA LEU A 261 -6.13 -23.19 -13.18
C LEU A 261 -5.22 -22.24 -13.98
N THR A 262 -4.64 -21.28 -13.29
CA THR A 262 -3.57 -20.43 -13.79
C THR A 262 -2.26 -21.22 -13.93
N GLN A 263 -1.28 -20.65 -14.62
CA GLN A 263 0.03 -21.30 -14.84
C GLN A 263 0.77 -21.67 -13.53
N ASN A 264 0.54 -20.93 -12.44
CA ASN A 264 1.09 -21.22 -11.12
C ASN A 264 0.22 -22.18 -10.29
N GLY A 265 -0.77 -22.85 -10.89
CA GLY A 265 -1.62 -23.85 -10.23
C GLY A 265 -2.71 -23.29 -9.31
N SER A 266 -2.89 -21.97 -9.24
CA SER A 266 -4.01 -21.34 -8.54
C SER A 266 -5.29 -21.43 -9.37
N LYS A 267 -6.47 -21.32 -8.75
CA LYS A 267 -7.73 -21.23 -9.51
C LYS A 267 -7.82 -19.90 -10.24
N GLU A 268 -8.34 -19.94 -11.47
CA GLU A 268 -8.66 -18.73 -12.20
C GLU A 268 -9.80 -17.94 -11.52
N ILE A 269 -9.92 -16.64 -11.83
CA ILE A 269 -10.97 -15.79 -11.27
C ILE A 269 -11.98 -15.44 -12.38
N LYS A 270 -13.22 -15.90 -12.23
CA LYS A 270 -14.37 -15.44 -13.03
C LYS A 270 -14.73 -14.01 -12.62
N ARG A 271 -15.01 -13.18 -13.61
CA ARG A 271 -15.37 -11.77 -13.43
C ARG A 271 -16.74 -11.51 -14.03
N PHE A 272 -17.65 -10.98 -13.22
CA PHE A 272 -18.98 -10.54 -13.66
C PHE A 272 -19.04 -9.03 -13.48
N ASN A 273 -18.80 -8.29 -14.57
CA ASN A 273 -18.86 -6.83 -14.58
C ASN A 273 -20.32 -6.33 -14.53
N GLU A 274 -20.49 -5.01 -14.45
CA GLU A 274 -21.82 -4.39 -14.40
C GLU A 274 -22.70 -4.76 -15.60
N ASN A 275 -22.11 -4.89 -16.81
CA ASN A 275 -22.81 -5.32 -18.03
C ASN A 275 -23.32 -6.76 -17.97
N TYR A 276 -22.84 -7.58 -17.03
CA TYR A 276 -23.37 -8.92 -16.81
C TYR A 276 -24.81 -8.89 -16.30
N GLY A 277 -25.23 -7.81 -15.64
CA GLY A 277 -26.61 -7.60 -15.19
C GLY A 277 -27.00 -8.39 -13.94
N PHE A 278 -26.08 -8.59 -13.00
CA PHE A 278 -26.41 -9.06 -11.65
C PHE A 278 -26.49 -7.87 -10.68
N ASP A 279 -27.71 -7.58 -10.22
CA ASP A 279 -27.99 -6.56 -9.23
C ASP A 279 -28.43 -7.22 -7.91
N LEU A 280 -27.54 -7.15 -6.91
CA LEU A 280 -27.79 -7.74 -5.59
C LEU A 280 -29.01 -7.13 -4.90
N GLU A 281 -29.19 -5.82 -5.00
CA GLU A 281 -30.24 -5.12 -4.29
C GLU A 281 -31.61 -5.45 -4.89
N GLN A 282 -31.70 -5.46 -6.22
CA GLN A 282 -32.91 -5.92 -6.92
C GLN A 282 -33.24 -7.37 -6.57
N VAL A 283 -32.22 -8.22 -6.47
CA VAL A 283 -32.43 -9.63 -6.09
C VAL A 283 -32.95 -9.76 -4.67
N LEU A 284 -32.62 -8.89 -3.72
CA LEU A 284 -33.12 -8.97 -2.34
C LEU A 284 -34.47 -8.26 -2.12
N THR A 285 -34.79 -7.29 -2.97
CA THR A 285 -35.99 -6.46 -2.84
C THR A 285 -37.27 -7.30 -3.01
N GLY A 286 -38.26 -7.06 -2.12
CA GLY A 286 -39.57 -7.73 -2.19
C GLY A 286 -39.58 -9.18 -1.70
N LYS A 287 -38.50 -9.68 -1.10
CA LYS A 287 -38.40 -11.06 -0.57
C LYS A 287 -38.79 -11.23 0.91
N GLY A 288 -39.41 -10.21 1.52
CA GLY A 288 -39.81 -10.25 2.93
C GLY A 288 -38.62 -10.28 3.91
N ILE A 289 -37.47 -9.73 3.51
CA ILE A 289 -36.24 -9.68 4.33
C ILE A 289 -36.30 -8.43 5.22
N LYS A 290 -36.33 -8.61 6.54
CA LYS A 290 -36.45 -7.50 7.50
C LYS A 290 -35.33 -6.47 7.38
N GLU A 291 -34.11 -6.93 7.13
CA GLU A 291 -32.94 -6.06 6.98
C GLU A 291 -32.97 -5.21 5.70
N MET A 292 -33.95 -5.41 4.80
CA MET A 292 -34.16 -4.54 3.64
C MET A 292 -35.08 -3.35 3.93
N ASP A 293 -35.81 -3.36 5.06
CA ASP A 293 -36.87 -2.39 5.35
C ASP A 293 -36.35 -1.04 5.88
N ASN A 294 -35.12 -1.00 6.41
CA ASN A 294 -34.49 0.22 6.91
C ASN A 294 -33.11 0.45 6.25
N ALA A 295 -32.78 1.72 6.00
CA ALA A 295 -31.62 2.10 5.20
C ALA A 295 -30.28 1.63 5.78
N GLU A 296 -30.10 1.72 7.10
CA GLU A 296 -28.84 1.34 7.77
C GLU A 296 -28.59 -0.16 7.71
N SER A 297 -29.58 -0.98 8.08
CA SER A 297 -29.43 -2.45 8.01
C SER A 297 -29.33 -2.94 6.57
N LYS A 298 -30.01 -2.27 5.63
CA LYS A 298 -29.90 -2.57 4.19
C LYS A 298 -28.48 -2.31 3.70
N GLU A 299 -27.90 -1.15 4.01
CA GLU A 299 -26.53 -0.85 3.63
C GLU A 299 -25.54 -1.86 4.24
N SER A 300 -25.71 -2.18 5.53
CA SER A 300 -24.90 -3.17 6.23
C SER A 300 -24.98 -4.56 5.58
N LEU A 301 -26.20 -5.02 5.26
CA LEU A 301 -26.48 -6.28 4.57
C LEU A 301 -25.78 -6.32 3.20
N LEU A 302 -26.02 -5.31 2.36
CA LEU A 302 -25.44 -5.23 1.03
C LEU A 302 -23.90 -5.16 1.09
N LYS A 303 -23.33 -4.39 2.01
CA LYS A 303 -21.88 -4.28 2.21
C LYS A 303 -21.27 -5.60 2.65
N SER A 304 -21.93 -6.34 3.55
CA SER A 304 -21.46 -7.64 4.00
C SER A 304 -21.46 -8.68 2.87
N ILE A 305 -22.55 -8.77 2.11
CA ILE A 305 -22.66 -9.69 0.96
C ILE A 305 -21.66 -9.29 -0.15
N ARG A 306 -21.48 -7.99 -0.43
CA ARG A 306 -20.46 -7.50 -1.37
C ARG A 306 -19.05 -7.91 -0.97
N LYS A 307 -18.74 -8.02 0.32
CA LYS A 307 -17.46 -8.57 0.81
C LYS A 307 -17.37 -10.11 0.73
N GLY A 308 -18.41 -10.77 0.20
CA GLY A 308 -18.50 -12.22 0.05
C GLY A 308 -18.85 -12.97 1.34
N ASN A 309 -19.30 -12.26 2.38
CA ASN A 309 -19.77 -12.93 3.59
C ASN A 309 -21.08 -13.66 3.30
N ALA A 310 -21.30 -14.77 4.00
CA ALA A 310 -22.62 -15.34 4.14
C ALA A 310 -23.31 -14.58 5.29
N GLN A 311 -24.22 -13.69 4.94
CA GLN A 311 -24.84 -12.76 5.87
C GLN A 311 -26.16 -13.33 6.39
N GLN A 312 -26.34 -13.34 7.71
CA GLN A 312 -27.62 -13.73 8.29
C GLN A 312 -28.69 -12.69 7.95
N ILE A 313 -29.87 -13.16 7.57
CA ILE A 313 -31.08 -12.40 7.29
C ILE A 313 -32.27 -13.00 8.03
N THR A 314 -33.31 -12.20 8.22
CA THR A 314 -34.58 -12.62 8.80
C THR A 314 -35.69 -12.46 7.76
N VAL A 315 -36.33 -13.57 7.40
CA VAL A 315 -37.41 -13.61 6.41
C VAL A 315 -38.76 -13.77 7.11
N ILE A 316 -39.73 -12.93 6.77
CA ILE A 316 -41.11 -13.01 7.25
C ILE A 316 -41.92 -13.89 6.30
N ASN A 317 -42.27 -15.10 6.74
CA ASN A 317 -43.17 -16.00 6.02
C ASN A 317 -44.52 -16.07 6.77
N GLY A 318 -45.41 -15.11 6.51
CA GLY A 318 -46.71 -15.04 7.20
C GLY A 318 -46.59 -14.47 8.60
N LYS A 319 -46.75 -15.29 9.65
CA LYS A 319 -46.68 -14.86 11.06
C LYS A 319 -45.37 -15.22 11.77
N GLU A 320 -44.48 -15.99 11.13
CA GLU A 320 -43.24 -16.45 11.75
C GLU A 320 -41.99 -15.86 11.07
N ASP A 321 -41.01 -15.51 11.90
CA ASP A 321 -39.70 -15.05 11.49
C ASP A 321 -38.76 -16.25 11.38
N THR A 322 -38.19 -16.48 10.19
CA THR A 322 -37.18 -17.51 9.99
C THR A 322 -35.84 -16.89 9.61
N LYS A 323 -34.75 -17.39 10.23
CA LYS A 323 -33.39 -16.92 9.96
C LYS A 323 -32.72 -17.81 8.93
N TYR A 324 -32.02 -17.16 7.99
CA TYR A 324 -31.20 -17.83 6.98
C TYR A 324 -29.88 -17.10 6.81
N PHE A 325 -28.91 -17.72 6.15
CA PHE A 325 -27.75 -17.00 5.63
C PHE A 325 -27.84 -16.86 4.11
N VAL A 326 -27.40 -15.73 3.58
CA VAL A 326 -27.37 -15.46 2.14
C VAL A 326 -25.99 -15.03 1.67
N SER A 327 -25.63 -15.42 0.45
CA SER A 327 -24.44 -14.92 -0.24
C SER A 327 -24.72 -14.67 -1.72
N ALA A 328 -23.90 -13.84 -2.38
CA ALA A 328 -24.08 -13.52 -3.78
C ALA A 328 -23.72 -14.71 -4.69
N SER A 329 -24.57 -14.94 -5.70
CA SER A 329 -24.40 -15.97 -6.73
C SER A 329 -24.47 -15.32 -8.12
N PRO A 330 -23.47 -14.49 -8.48
CA PRO A 330 -23.50 -13.67 -9.69
C PRO A 330 -23.61 -14.53 -10.95
N GLN A 331 -22.95 -15.69 -11.01
CA GLN A 331 -23.04 -16.63 -12.13
C GLN A 331 -24.50 -16.96 -12.49
N PHE A 332 -25.37 -17.13 -11.49
CA PHE A 332 -26.78 -17.43 -11.65
C PHE A 332 -27.70 -16.21 -11.48
N LYS A 333 -27.13 -15.00 -11.46
CA LYS A 333 -27.81 -13.71 -11.27
C LYS A 333 -28.77 -13.70 -10.08
N THR A 334 -28.35 -14.26 -8.95
CA THR A 334 -29.20 -14.44 -7.78
C THR A 334 -28.37 -14.58 -6.50
N ILE A 335 -28.97 -15.07 -5.43
CA ILE A 335 -28.31 -15.39 -4.16
C ILE A 335 -28.36 -16.90 -3.87
N ASP A 336 -27.40 -17.34 -3.07
CA ASP A 336 -27.41 -18.65 -2.43
C ASP A 336 -27.90 -18.53 -1.00
N LEU A 337 -28.74 -19.49 -0.58
CA LEU A 337 -29.34 -19.56 0.75
C LEU A 337 -28.74 -20.72 1.54
N TYR A 338 -28.55 -20.53 2.84
CA TYR A 338 -28.07 -21.57 3.75
C TYR A 338 -28.90 -21.62 5.03
N ASP A 339 -28.98 -22.81 5.63
CA ASP A 339 -29.56 -23.03 6.95
C ASP A 339 -28.63 -22.55 8.07
N ASP A 340 -29.05 -22.76 9.33
CA ASP A 340 -28.28 -22.47 10.55
C ASP A 340 -26.95 -23.22 10.63
N LYS A 341 -26.81 -24.31 9.89
CA LYS A 341 -25.61 -25.15 9.79
C LYS A 341 -24.75 -24.83 8.57
N MET A 342 -25.01 -23.70 7.88
CA MET A 342 -24.29 -23.28 6.68
C MET A 342 -24.40 -24.28 5.51
N LYS A 343 -25.41 -25.14 5.51
CA LYS A 343 -25.71 -26.05 4.40
C LYS A 343 -26.60 -25.35 3.39
N ARG A 344 -26.24 -25.43 2.12
CA ARG A 344 -26.98 -24.78 1.03
C ARG A 344 -28.40 -25.36 0.91
N ILE A 345 -29.39 -24.48 0.91
CA ILE A 345 -30.80 -24.81 0.72
C ILE A 345 -31.17 -24.65 -0.77
N LYS A 346 -32.03 -25.54 -1.29
CA LYS A 346 -32.52 -25.43 -2.67
C LYS A 346 -33.51 -24.27 -2.80
N ARG A 347 -33.44 -23.54 -3.92
CA ARG A 347 -34.22 -22.31 -4.14
C ARG A 347 -35.73 -22.49 -4.04
N GLU A 348 -36.25 -23.71 -4.23
CA GLU A 348 -37.69 -23.99 -4.14
C GLU A 348 -38.28 -23.69 -2.74
N GLU A 349 -37.48 -23.74 -1.67
CA GLU A 349 -37.97 -23.58 -0.29
C GLU A 349 -38.28 -22.13 0.11
N LEU A 350 -37.76 -21.12 -0.60
CA LEU A 350 -38.07 -19.69 -0.35
C LEU A 350 -39.26 -19.16 -1.16
N LEU A 351 -39.70 -19.85 -2.21
CA LEU A 351 -40.72 -19.34 -3.14
C LEU A 351 -42.17 -19.62 -2.71
N GLN A 352 -42.41 -20.07 -1.48
CA GLN A 352 -43.78 -20.39 -1.00
C GLN A 352 -44.48 -19.31 -0.17
N ALA A 353 -43.97 -18.06 -0.13
CA ALA A 353 -44.75 -16.95 0.41
C ALA A 353 -45.30 -16.06 -0.72
N SER A 354 -46.59 -16.29 -1.05
CA SER A 354 -47.53 -15.44 -1.83
C SER A 354 -47.96 -15.97 -3.22
N GLN A 355 -48.66 -17.10 -3.26
CA GLN A 355 -49.70 -17.32 -4.29
C GLN A 355 -51.06 -17.58 -3.63
N LYS A 356 -51.81 -16.49 -3.41
CA LYS A 356 -53.28 -16.43 -3.53
C LYS A 356 -53.51 -15.43 -4.67
N THR A 357 -54.30 -15.61 -5.71
CA THR A 357 -55.34 -16.58 -6.09
C THR A 357 -55.62 -16.29 -7.57
N SER A 358 -55.66 -17.29 -8.44
CA SER A 358 -56.67 -17.33 -9.51
C SER A 358 -56.79 -18.75 -10.03
N THR A 359 -57.93 -19.35 -9.69
CA THR A 359 -58.49 -20.54 -10.31
C THR A 359 -58.69 -20.27 -11.79
N THR A 360 -58.01 -21.01 -12.67
CA THR A 360 -58.57 -21.35 -13.99
C THR A 360 -58.10 -22.76 -14.36
N GLN A 361 -59.09 -23.58 -14.69
CA GLN A 361 -58.97 -24.99 -15.02
C GLN A 361 -58.22 -25.21 -16.35
N LYS A 362 -57.47 -26.33 -16.40
CA LYS A 362 -57.18 -27.21 -17.55
C LYS A 362 -56.81 -26.57 -18.90
N GLN A 363 -55.63 -26.92 -19.41
CA GLN A 363 -55.53 -28.03 -20.38
C GLN A 363 -54.08 -28.45 -20.64
N THR A 364 -53.89 -29.76 -20.63
CA THR A 364 -52.70 -30.51 -21.02
C THR A 364 -52.38 -30.28 -22.50
N ARG A 365 -51.13 -29.92 -22.84
CA ARG A 365 -50.52 -30.29 -24.12
C ARG A 365 -49.02 -30.52 -23.92
N GLN A 366 -48.66 -31.80 -24.01
CA GLN A 366 -47.29 -32.22 -24.28
C GLN A 366 -46.88 -31.69 -25.65
N GLN A 367 -45.70 -31.08 -25.74
CA GLN A 367 -44.89 -31.11 -26.95
C GLN A 367 -43.41 -31.08 -26.56
N LYS A 368 -42.72 -32.15 -26.96
CA LYS A 368 -41.27 -32.28 -27.03
C LYS A 368 -40.75 -31.35 -28.13
N GLU A 369 -39.57 -30.79 -27.91
CA GLU A 369 -38.51 -30.39 -28.88
C GLU A 369 -37.57 -29.44 -28.10
N GLY A 370 -36.25 -29.51 -28.08
CA GLY A 370 -35.23 -30.22 -28.84
C GLY A 370 -33.97 -29.37 -28.64
N LEU A 371 -32.87 -29.96 -28.15
CA LEU A 371 -31.60 -29.25 -27.99
C LEU A 371 -31.09 -28.78 -29.36
N PRO A 372 -30.48 -27.58 -29.50
CA PRO A 372 -29.67 -27.27 -30.67
C PRO A 372 -28.26 -27.84 -30.50
N GLU A 373 -27.94 -28.86 -31.30
CA GLU A 373 -26.60 -29.39 -31.51
C GLU A 373 -25.65 -28.38 -32.16
N LYS A 374 -24.37 -28.57 -31.82
CA LYS A 374 -23.17 -27.91 -32.36
C LYS A 374 -23.10 -28.01 -33.90
N LYS A 375 -22.89 -26.88 -34.58
CA LYS A 375 -22.38 -26.86 -35.96
C LYS A 375 -20.84 -26.93 -35.96
N GLN A 376 -20.31 -28.11 -36.28
CA GLN A 376 -18.95 -28.28 -36.83
C GLN A 376 -18.93 -27.79 -38.29
N GLN A 377 -18.08 -26.81 -38.60
CA GLN A 377 -17.75 -26.45 -39.98
C GLN A 377 -16.48 -27.19 -40.42
N SER A 378 -16.65 -28.14 -41.33
CA SER A 378 -15.58 -28.80 -42.06
C SER A 378 -15.16 -27.95 -43.27
N ARG A 379 -13.91 -27.46 -43.28
CA ARG A 379 -13.28 -26.87 -44.48
C ARG A 379 -12.64 -27.98 -45.31
N LYS A 380 -13.28 -28.33 -46.44
CA LYS A 380 -12.61 -29.03 -47.56
C LYS A 380 -11.72 -28.03 -48.30
N ARG A 381 -10.44 -28.36 -48.47
CA ARG A 381 -9.53 -27.77 -49.47
C ARG A 381 -9.28 -28.82 -50.57
N LYS A 382 -9.50 -28.45 -51.82
CA LYS A 382 -8.85 -28.96 -53.04
C LYS A 382 -8.35 -27.70 -53.77
N MET A 383 -7.04 -27.46 -53.79
CA MET A 383 -6.04 -27.87 -54.80
C MET A 383 -6.24 -27.19 -56.15
N THR A 384 -5.27 -26.35 -56.54
CA THR A 384 -4.94 -26.04 -57.94
C THR A 384 -3.44 -25.80 -58.08
N VAL A 385 -2.85 -26.68 -58.91
CA VAL A 385 -1.60 -26.66 -59.71
C VAL A 385 -0.28 -26.34 -59.02
#